data_AF-I3D348-F1
#
_entry.id   AF-I3D348-F1
#
_cell.length_a   1.000
_cell.length_b   1.000
_cell.length_c   1.000
_cell.angle_alpha   90.00
_cell.angle_beta   90.00
_cell.angle_gamma   90.00
#
_symmetry.space_group_name_H-M   'P 1'
#
loop_
_entity.id
_entity.type
_entity.pdbx_description
1 polymer ?
#
loop_
_entity_poly.entity_id
_entity_poly.type
_entity_poly.pdbx_seq_one_letter_code
_entity_poly.pdbx_strand_id
1 'polypeptide(L)' 'MKPNILFLVIDSMRSDKCYGKNKTSITPNIDSLIKQGIYFSQA' A
#
# COMPACT_ATOMS: atom_id res chain seq x y z
N MET A 1 21.32 7.32 -14.23
CA MET A 1 21.23 7.66 -12.78
C MET A 1 20.97 6.38 -12.00
N LYS A 2 21.58 6.21 -10.83
CA LYS A 2 21.29 5.07 -9.93
C LYS A 2 19.99 5.35 -9.16
N PRO A 3 19.01 4.42 -9.14
CA PRO A 3 17.78 4.63 -8.38
C PRO A 3 18.01 4.52 -6.87
N ASN A 4 17.15 5.18 -6.10
CA ASN A 4 17.09 5.04 -4.65
C ASN A 4 16.01 4.02 -4.26
N ILE A 5 16.18 3.39 -3.09
CA ILE A 5 15.19 2.45 -2.53
C ILE A 5 14.70 3.04 -1.20
N LEU A 6 13.39 3.15 -1.06
CA LEU A 6 12.71 3.51 0.19
C LEU A 6 11.95 2.28 0.69
N PHE A 7 12.30 1.79 1.88
CA PHE A 7 11.65 0.66 2.53
C PHE A 7 10.89 1.15 3.77
N LEU A 8 9.58 0.94 3.79
CA LEU A 8 8.68 1.39 4.85
C LEU A 8 7.95 0.19 5.46
N VAL A 9 7.99 0.08 6.79
CA VAL A 9 7.24 -0.92 7.55
C VAL A 9 6.38 -0.18 8.57
N ILE A 10 5.11 -0.57 8.68
CA ILE A 10 4.15 0.07 9.58
C ILE A 10 3.62 -1.01 10.51
N ASP A 11 3.80 -0.81 11.82
CA ASP A 11 3.31 -1.74 12.82
C ASP A 11 1.77 -1.78 12.85
N SER A 12 1.23 -2.98 13.01
CA SER A 12 -0.20 -3.26 13.21
C SER A 12 -1.13 -2.74 12.11
N MET A 13 -0.60 -2.45 10.91
CA MET A 13 -1.39 -2.04 9.75
C MET A 13 -2.06 -3.26 9.12
N ARG A 14 -3.40 -3.29 9.18
CA ARG A 14 -4.19 -4.35 8.56
C ARG A 14 -4.40 -4.08 7.07
N SER A 15 -4.19 -5.08 6.23
CA SER A 15 -4.32 -4.98 4.77
C SER A 15 -5.73 -4.62 4.30
N ASP A 16 -6.78 -5.10 4.98
CA ASP A 16 -8.19 -4.83 4.66
C ASP A 16 -8.58 -3.35 4.81
N LYS A 17 -7.75 -2.56 5.49
CA LYS A 17 -7.92 -1.10 5.63
C LYS A 17 -7.28 -0.32 4.49
N CYS A 18 -6.40 -0.93 3.70
CA CYS A 18 -5.68 -0.30 2.60
C CYS A 18 -6.14 -0.80 1.22
N TYR A 19 -6.73 -2.00 1.15
CA TYR A 19 -7.11 -2.60 -0.13
C TYR A 19 -8.32 -3.54 0.02
N GLY A 20 -9.10 -3.69 -1.06
CA GLY A 20 -10.23 -4.60 -1.14
C GLY A 20 -11.59 -3.91 -1.20
N LYS A 21 -12.64 -4.67 -1.55
CA LYS A 21 -14.01 -4.17 -1.78
C LYS A 21 -14.67 -3.55 -0.55
N ASN A 22 -14.25 -3.97 0.64
CA ASN A 22 -14.82 -3.53 1.92
C ASN A 22 -13.97 -2.44 2.61
N LYS A 23 -12.98 -1.86 1.90
CA LYS A 23 -12.16 -0.78 2.42
C LYS A 23 -13.02 0.46 2.66
N THR A 24 -13.05 0.92 3.91
CA THR A 24 -13.72 2.17 4.32
C THR A 24 -12.74 3.29 4.69
N SER A 25 -11.45 2.99 4.85
CA SER A 25 -10.44 3.96 5.26
C SER A 25 -10.04 4.88 4.10
N ILE A 26 -9.71 6.14 4.44
CA ILE A 26 -9.16 7.13 3.51
C ILE A 26 -7.64 7.04 3.53
N THR A 27 -7.04 6.50 2.47
CA THR A 27 -5.58 6.27 2.37
C THR A 27 -5.02 6.69 1.00
N PRO A 28 -5.22 7.95 0.55
CA PRO A 28 -4.99 8.37 -0.83
C PRO A 28 -3.56 8.14 -1.32
N ASN A 29 -2.55 8.26 -0.45
CA ASN A 29 -1.16 8.03 -0.81
C ASN A 29 -0.86 6.54 -1.05
N ILE A 30 -1.37 5.64 -0.20
CA ILE A 30 -1.24 4.19 -0.39
C ILE A 30 -2.03 3.77 -1.64
N ASP A 31 -3.21 4.33 -1.84
CA ASP A 31 -4.05 4.07 -3.01
C ASP A 31 -3.31 4.47 -4.30
N SER A 32 -2.60 5.61 -4.31
CA SER A 32 -1.76 6.04 -5.43
C SER A 32 -0.59 5.08 -5.68
N LEU A 33 0.11 4.65 -4.62
CA LEU A 33 1.22 3.69 -4.73
C LEU A 33 0.75 2.35 -5.32
N ILE A 34 -0.41 1.87 -4.90
CA ILE A 34 -1.02 0.64 -5.45
C ILE A 34 -1.37 0.84 -6.93
N LYS A 35 -1.98 1.97 -7.30
CA LYS A 35 -2.35 2.27 -8.69
C LYS A 35 -1.15 2.41 -9.63
N GLN A 36 -0.04 2.93 -9.12
CA GLN A 36 1.19 3.18 -9.89
C GLN A 36 2.20 2.03 -9.79
N GLY A 37 1.91 1.00 -9.00
CA GLY A 37 2.81 -0.09 -8.68
C GLY A 37 2.11 -1.45 -8.67
N ILE A 38 2.61 -2.34 -7.83
CA ILE A 38 2.10 -3.71 -7.69
C ILE A 38 1.64 -3.92 -6.24
N TYR A 39 0.44 -4.45 -6.08
CA TYR A 39 -0.09 -4.88 -4.79
C TYR A 39 -0.11 -6.41 -4.71
N PHE A 40 0.47 -6.95 -3.64
CA PHE A 40 0.50 -8.39 -3.37
C PHE A 40 -0.63 -8.75 -2.40
N SER A 41 -1.65 -9.44 -2.90
CA SER A 41 -2.86 -9.76 -2.11
C SER A 41 -2.72 -10.97 -1.18
N GLN A 42 -1.61 -11.71 -1.27
CA GLN A 42 -1.33 -12.93 -0.48
C GLN A 42 0.10 -12.90 0.08
N ALA A 43 0.55 -11.72 0.52
CA ALA A 43 1.84 -11.53 1.17
C ALA A 43 1.83 -11.94 2.65
#